data_AF-A0A1G1VBQ5-F1
#
_entry.id   AF-A0A1G1VBQ5-F1
#
_cell.length_a   1.000
_cell.length_b   1.000
_cell.length_c   1.000
_cell.angle_alpha   90.00
_cell.angle_beta   90.00
_cell.angle_gamma   90.00
#
_symmetry.space_group_name_H-M   'P 1'
#
loop_
_entity.id
_entity.type
_entity.pdbx_description
1 polymer ?
#
loop_
_entity_poly.entity_id
_entity_poly.type
_entity_poly.pdbx_seq_one_letter_code
_entity_poly.pdbx_strand_id
1 'polypeptide(L)'
;MPGITEIVARYEEFHRAAKQLVKERRIGADQPQLFTYDDRVEPKRVHDFVLSFFNGDITETFQAALKYYYANKVESPEDKAKLEELITHVEYREIQQPSARRPISEPITPEGKPGETVSVERAKSIMGDEFFGAEAIDKAFDIKILPGDIPPVPFSPKELETAKELGQFLILRLDRDSSGPLTMQKMQRIVQPKFDSRSKGKILYDPSRYSREDFFTKDVPKAKWALVTKEVIPNSTNKNYLNQTQEIADYLKNQVFRGGILPKEYQEAIAEFESQKKAISDIIADESKLRDAADKLAALKLNKMTRQTPVEALYDVLVYFQNHDQRLLEGRYTWTSKQSSLGSLVEVGRFVSLGVNVDRWNPVRSDGLLGVCLSVV
;
A
#
# COMPACT_ATOMS: atom_id res chain seq x y z
N MET A 1 -19.54 -9.02 -18.89
CA MET A 1 -19.55 -10.48 -18.68
C MET A 1 -19.06 -10.75 -17.26
N PRO A 2 -19.87 -11.37 -16.38
CA PRO A 2 -19.40 -11.79 -15.05
C PRO A 2 -18.12 -12.65 -15.17
N GLY A 3 -17.19 -12.52 -14.23
CA GLY A 3 -15.93 -13.27 -14.25
C GLY A 3 -14.87 -12.85 -15.27
N ILE A 4 -15.16 -11.87 -16.15
CA ILE A 4 -14.25 -11.47 -17.23
C ILE A 4 -12.90 -10.94 -16.72
N THR A 5 -12.88 -10.17 -15.63
CA THR A 5 -11.65 -9.59 -15.10
C THR A 5 -10.72 -10.65 -14.51
N GLU A 6 -11.30 -11.66 -13.86
CA GLU A 6 -10.55 -12.76 -13.24
C GLU A 6 -9.95 -13.70 -14.30
N ILE A 7 -10.76 -14.07 -15.30
CA ILE A 7 -10.29 -14.97 -16.35
C ILE A 7 -9.29 -14.29 -17.30
N VAL A 8 -9.36 -12.97 -17.47
CA VAL A 8 -8.35 -12.20 -18.23
C VAL A 8 -6.99 -12.24 -17.54
N ALA A 9 -6.93 -12.16 -16.21
CA ALA A 9 -5.66 -12.28 -15.49
C ALA A 9 -5.04 -13.69 -15.67
N ARG A 10 -5.86 -14.74 -15.60
CA ARG A 10 -5.45 -16.12 -15.89
C ARG A 10 -4.98 -16.29 -17.34
N TYR A 11 -5.65 -15.63 -18.27
CA TYR A 11 -5.22 -15.58 -19.66
C TYR A 11 -3.86 -14.91 -19.84
N GLU A 12 -3.57 -13.80 -19.15
CA GLU A 12 -2.27 -13.12 -19.23
C GLU A 12 -1.13 -13.96 -18.66
N GLU A 13 -1.38 -14.72 -17.59
CA GLU A 13 -0.45 -15.71 -17.04
C GLU A 13 -0.16 -16.82 -18.06
N PHE A 14 -1.22 -17.41 -18.61
CA PHE A 14 -1.12 -18.41 -19.66
C PHE A 14 -0.35 -17.90 -20.89
N HIS A 15 -0.66 -16.68 -21.37
CA HIS A 15 -0.01 -16.10 -22.54
C HIS A 15 1.50 -15.94 -22.33
N ARG A 16 1.91 -15.44 -21.17
CA ARG A 16 3.34 -15.30 -20.82
C ARG A 16 4.03 -16.67 -20.72
N ALA A 17 3.38 -17.65 -20.10
CA ALA A 17 3.91 -19.00 -19.99
C ALA A 17 4.09 -19.66 -21.37
N ALA A 18 3.07 -19.57 -22.23
CA ALA A 18 3.11 -20.12 -23.58
C ALA A 18 4.23 -19.48 -24.42
N LYS A 19 4.43 -18.15 -24.33
CA LYS A 19 5.55 -17.45 -24.97
C LYS A 19 6.90 -17.93 -24.47
N GLN A 20 7.03 -18.13 -23.16
CA GLN A 20 8.29 -18.59 -22.57
C GLN A 20 8.62 -20.01 -23.04
N LEU A 21 7.64 -20.90 -23.13
CA LEU A 21 7.83 -22.26 -23.65
C LEU A 21 8.32 -22.26 -25.11
N VAL A 22 7.77 -21.41 -25.98
CA VAL A 22 8.24 -21.27 -27.37
C VAL A 22 9.67 -20.70 -27.40
N LYS A 23 9.95 -19.66 -26.61
CA LYS A 23 11.26 -19.02 -26.53
C LYS A 23 12.36 -19.97 -26.06
N GLU A 24 12.04 -20.83 -25.10
CA GLU A 24 12.94 -21.86 -24.56
C GLU A 24 13.01 -23.12 -25.44
N ARG A 25 12.28 -23.15 -26.57
CA ARG A 25 12.12 -24.34 -27.44
C ARG A 25 11.64 -25.57 -26.67
N ARG A 26 10.83 -25.37 -25.63
CA ARG A 26 10.14 -26.44 -24.89
C ARG A 26 8.86 -26.91 -25.58
N ILE A 27 8.35 -26.09 -26.50
CA ILE A 27 7.30 -26.41 -27.48
C ILE A 27 7.64 -25.83 -28.86
N GLY A 28 7.18 -26.47 -29.93
CA GLY A 28 7.35 -26.03 -31.32
C GLY A 28 8.77 -26.16 -31.86
N ALA A 29 9.60 -27.00 -31.23
CA ALA A 29 11.01 -27.20 -31.61
C ALA A 29 11.17 -28.07 -32.86
N ASP A 30 10.19 -28.92 -33.13
CA ASP A 30 10.08 -29.83 -34.27
C ASP A 30 9.44 -29.17 -35.51
N GLN A 31 8.88 -27.97 -35.36
CA GLN A 31 8.26 -27.26 -36.47
C GLN A 31 9.28 -26.63 -37.42
N PRO A 32 9.05 -26.73 -38.75
CA PRO A 32 9.97 -26.21 -39.76
C PRO A 32 10.05 -24.67 -39.76
N GLN A 33 9.00 -23.98 -39.27
CA GLN A 33 8.94 -22.53 -39.16
C GLN A 33 8.85 -22.10 -37.70
N LEU A 34 9.79 -21.26 -37.27
CA LEU A 34 9.74 -20.62 -35.96
C LEU A 34 8.55 -19.65 -35.90
N PHE A 35 7.78 -19.73 -34.82
CA PHE A 35 6.70 -18.80 -34.53
C PHE A 35 6.86 -18.20 -33.14
N THR A 36 6.06 -17.19 -32.83
CA THR A 36 5.88 -16.65 -31.47
C THR A 36 4.40 -16.32 -31.28
N TYR A 37 3.95 -16.29 -30.03
CA TYR A 37 2.69 -15.64 -29.70
C TYR A 37 2.94 -14.12 -29.61
N ASP A 38 2.16 -13.36 -30.36
CA ASP A 38 2.28 -11.91 -30.48
C ASP A 38 1.39 -11.22 -29.44
N ASP A 39 1.96 -10.25 -28.70
CA ASP A 39 1.31 -9.53 -27.59
C ASP A 39 0.14 -8.64 -28.03
N ARG A 40 -0.01 -8.39 -29.33
CA ARG A 40 -1.08 -7.58 -29.91
C ARG A 40 -2.10 -8.45 -30.63
N VAL A 41 -1.66 -9.48 -31.33
CA VAL A 41 -2.52 -10.32 -32.17
C VAL A 41 -3.28 -11.35 -31.34
N GLU A 42 -2.64 -12.08 -30.43
CA GLU A 42 -3.32 -13.15 -29.71
C GLU A 42 -4.34 -12.64 -28.69
N PRO A 43 -4.04 -11.60 -27.87
CA PRO A 43 -5.05 -11.01 -27.00
C PRO A 43 -6.27 -10.50 -27.76
N LYS A 44 -6.05 -9.87 -28.92
CA LYS A 44 -7.15 -9.41 -29.78
C LYS A 44 -7.98 -10.58 -30.30
N ARG A 45 -7.36 -11.66 -30.79
CA ARG A 45 -8.07 -12.85 -31.29
C ARG A 45 -8.89 -13.55 -30.22
N VAL A 46 -8.32 -13.70 -29.02
CA VAL A 46 -9.03 -14.28 -27.87
C VAL A 46 -10.19 -13.40 -27.46
N HIS A 47 -10.00 -12.08 -27.38
CA HIS A 47 -11.07 -11.13 -27.12
C HIS A 47 -12.20 -11.21 -28.16
N ASP A 48 -11.87 -11.17 -29.45
CA ASP A 48 -12.84 -11.19 -30.54
C ASP A 48 -13.60 -12.52 -30.59
N PHE A 49 -12.95 -13.64 -30.24
CA PHE A 49 -13.58 -14.95 -30.10
C PHE A 49 -14.54 -14.98 -28.91
N VAL A 50 -14.12 -14.51 -27.74
CA VAL A 50 -14.98 -14.48 -26.55
C VAL A 50 -16.21 -13.61 -26.83
N LEU A 51 -16.06 -12.44 -27.46
CA LEU A 51 -17.21 -11.61 -27.84
C LEU A 51 -18.18 -12.30 -28.82
N SER A 52 -17.66 -13.14 -29.71
CA SER A 52 -18.47 -13.79 -30.76
C SER A 52 -19.14 -15.09 -30.29
N PHE A 53 -18.52 -15.79 -29.33
CA PHE A 53 -18.89 -17.16 -28.96
C PHE A 53 -19.25 -17.34 -27.48
N PHE A 54 -19.33 -16.25 -26.70
CA PHE A 54 -19.76 -16.33 -25.30
C PHE A 54 -21.17 -16.93 -25.18
N ASN A 55 -21.26 -18.08 -24.53
CA ASN A 55 -22.47 -18.89 -24.39
C ASN A 55 -23.07 -18.85 -22.97
N GLY A 56 -22.50 -18.06 -22.06
CA GLY A 56 -22.87 -18.00 -20.64
C GLY A 56 -21.82 -18.59 -19.70
N ASP A 57 -20.93 -19.45 -20.20
CA ASP A 57 -19.78 -19.97 -19.43
C ASP A 57 -18.48 -19.32 -19.93
N ILE A 58 -17.95 -18.40 -19.11
CA ILE A 58 -16.74 -17.67 -19.49
C ILE A 58 -15.50 -18.56 -19.46
N THR A 59 -15.45 -19.56 -18.57
CA THR A 59 -14.38 -20.56 -18.47
C THR A 59 -14.31 -21.36 -19.75
N GLU A 60 -15.44 -21.98 -20.12
CA GLU A 60 -15.53 -22.80 -21.33
C GLU A 60 -15.17 -21.97 -22.56
N THR A 61 -15.71 -20.75 -22.67
CA THR A 61 -15.47 -19.87 -23.83
C THR A 61 -14.00 -19.50 -23.97
N PHE A 62 -13.32 -19.15 -22.87
CA PHE A 62 -11.88 -18.83 -22.89
C PHE A 62 -11.05 -20.06 -23.22
N GLN A 63 -11.31 -21.21 -22.57
CA GLN A 63 -10.54 -22.42 -22.84
C GLN A 63 -10.68 -22.88 -24.29
N ALA A 64 -11.88 -22.74 -24.89
CA ALA A 64 -12.10 -22.98 -26.31
C ALA A 64 -11.27 -22.03 -27.19
N ALA A 65 -11.26 -20.73 -26.88
CA ALA A 65 -10.45 -19.75 -27.59
C ALA A 65 -8.95 -20.08 -27.53
N LEU A 66 -8.44 -20.50 -26.36
CA LEU A 66 -7.03 -20.83 -26.18
C LEU A 66 -6.64 -22.12 -26.88
N LYS A 67 -7.50 -23.14 -26.87
CA LYS A 67 -7.28 -24.35 -27.67
C LYS A 67 -7.17 -23.99 -29.15
N TYR A 68 -8.04 -23.09 -29.62
CA TYR A 68 -8.07 -22.66 -31.01
C TYR A 68 -6.84 -21.85 -31.44
N TYR A 69 -6.44 -20.83 -30.65
CA TYR A 69 -5.36 -19.91 -31.05
C TYR A 69 -3.97 -20.28 -30.53
N TYR A 70 -3.87 -21.14 -29.51
CA TYR A 70 -2.60 -21.54 -28.92
C TYR A 70 -2.28 -23.00 -29.20
N ALA A 71 -3.13 -23.92 -28.72
CA ALA A 71 -2.84 -25.36 -28.81
C ALA A 71 -2.81 -25.87 -30.25
N ASN A 72 -3.64 -25.31 -31.15
CA ASN A 72 -3.62 -25.68 -32.57
C ASN A 72 -2.49 -25.02 -33.39
N LYS A 73 -1.64 -24.17 -32.78
CA LYS A 73 -0.44 -23.64 -33.46
C LYS A 73 0.78 -24.56 -33.35
N VAL A 74 0.73 -25.53 -32.44
CA VAL A 74 1.78 -26.55 -32.31
C VAL A 74 1.39 -27.81 -33.06
N GLU A 75 2.36 -28.42 -33.75
CA GLU A 75 2.12 -29.62 -34.56
C GLU A 75 2.25 -30.91 -33.74
N SER A 76 3.21 -30.97 -32.81
CA SER A 76 3.42 -32.14 -31.96
C SER A 76 2.23 -32.39 -31.00
N PRO A 77 1.71 -33.63 -30.94
CA PRO A 77 0.71 -34.01 -29.93
C PRO A 77 1.18 -33.78 -28.49
N GLU A 78 2.49 -33.92 -28.23
CA GLU A 78 3.08 -33.76 -26.90
C GLU A 78 3.08 -32.28 -26.48
N ASP A 79 3.40 -31.39 -27.41
CA ASP A 79 3.38 -29.94 -27.17
C ASP A 79 1.95 -29.41 -27.05
N LYS A 80 1.03 -30.00 -27.83
CA LYS A 80 -0.39 -29.72 -27.70
C LYS A 80 -0.91 -30.09 -26.31
N ALA A 81 -0.55 -31.27 -25.80
CA ALA A 81 -0.94 -31.72 -24.46
C ALA A 81 -0.42 -30.78 -23.36
N LYS A 82 0.84 -30.31 -23.45
CA LYS A 82 1.41 -29.34 -22.51
C LYS A 82 0.62 -28.03 -22.49
N LEU A 83 0.24 -27.52 -23.66
CA LEU A 83 -0.58 -26.30 -23.74
C LEU A 83 -1.99 -26.55 -23.21
N GLU A 84 -2.61 -27.68 -23.53
CA GLU A 84 -3.94 -28.02 -23.04
C GLU A 84 -4.00 -28.15 -21.52
N GLU A 85 -2.95 -28.70 -20.88
CA GLU A 85 -2.80 -28.72 -19.42
C GLU A 85 -2.81 -27.30 -18.84
N LEU A 86 -2.00 -26.39 -19.40
CA LEU A 86 -1.97 -24.98 -18.98
C LEU A 86 -3.32 -24.27 -19.19
N ILE A 87 -4.05 -24.62 -20.25
CA ILE A 87 -5.37 -24.05 -20.55
C ILE A 87 -6.39 -24.44 -19.48
N THR A 88 -6.29 -25.64 -18.89
CA THR A 88 -7.22 -26.06 -17.81
C THR A 88 -7.18 -25.13 -16.59
N HIS A 89 -6.06 -24.45 -16.36
CA HIS A 89 -5.89 -23.49 -15.28
C HIS A 89 -6.46 -22.09 -15.60
N VAL A 90 -6.92 -21.87 -16.83
CA VAL A 90 -7.65 -20.66 -17.23
C VAL A 90 -9.13 -20.89 -16.98
N GLU A 91 -9.53 -20.77 -15.72
CA GLU A 91 -10.91 -20.93 -15.29
C GLU A 91 -11.38 -19.80 -14.36
N TYR A 92 -12.68 -19.52 -14.44
CA TYR A 92 -13.45 -18.68 -13.53
C TYR A 92 -14.26 -19.56 -12.58
N ARG A 93 -14.21 -19.27 -11.27
CA ARG A 93 -14.96 -20.01 -10.24
C ARG A 93 -15.97 -19.08 -9.56
N GLU A 94 -17.28 -19.32 -9.74
CA GLU A 94 -18.32 -18.60 -9.00
C GLU A 94 -18.28 -18.92 -7.50
N ILE A 95 -18.25 -17.89 -6.66
CA ILE A 95 -18.23 -18.04 -5.20
C ILE A 95 -19.65 -18.39 -4.70
N GLN A 96 -19.98 -19.68 -4.59
CA GLN A 96 -21.16 -20.13 -3.85
C GLN A 96 -20.85 -20.30 -2.35
N GLN A 97 -21.62 -19.64 -1.47
CA GLN A 97 -21.54 -19.88 -0.02
C GLN A 97 -22.46 -21.03 0.40
N PRO A 98 -21.97 -22.06 1.12
CA PRO A 98 -22.84 -23.02 1.79
C PRO A 98 -22.88 -22.85 3.32
N SER A 99 -24.09 -23.07 3.82
CA SER A 99 -24.56 -23.04 5.21
C SER A 99 -23.96 -24.14 6.12
N ALA A 100 -24.06 -23.93 7.43
CA ALA A 100 -23.37 -24.60 8.52
C ALA A 100 -23.78 -26.06 8.84
N ARG A 101 -22.80 -26.90 9.23
CA ARG A 101 -22.72 -27.75 10.47
C ARG A 101 -21.42 -28.60 10.51
N ARG A 102 -20.75 -28.65 11.68
CA ARG A 102 -19.48 -29.34 12.10
C ARG A 102 -19.59 -30.91 12.15
N PRO A 103 -18.54 -31.76 12.39
CA PRO A 103 -17.22 -31.54 13.06
C PRO A 103 -15.93 -32.29 12.57
N ILE A 104 -14.77 -31.74 12.99
CA ILE A 104 -13.44 -32.29 13.39
C ILE A 104 -12.67 -33.27 12.45
N SER A 105 -11.60 -32.77 11.82
CA SER A 105 -10.21 -33.29 11.93
C SER A 105 -9.26 -32.32 11.22
N GLU A 106 -8.18 -31.90 11.89
CA GLU A 106 -7.01 -31.21 11.28
C GLU A 106 -6.12 -32.25 10.55
N PRO A 107 -5.21 -31.88 9.61
CA PRO A 107 -4.61 -30.56 9.39
C PRO A 107 -4.47 -30.12 7.91
N ILE A 108 -3.85 -28.95 7.72
CA ILE A 108 -3.33 -28.30 6.49
C ILE A 108 -4.29 -27.24 5.92
N THR A 109 -4.06 -25.98 6.28
CA THR A 109 -4.69 -24.79 5.67
C THR A 109 -3.64 -23.93 4.96
N PRO A 110 -3.66 -23.86 3.63
CA PRO A 110 -3.35 -22.65 2.88
C PRO A 110 -4.65 -21.82 2.69
N GLU A 111 -4.52 -20.49 2.77
CA GLU A 111 -5.48 -19.46 2.33
C GLU A 111 -6.71 -19.25 3.24
N GLY A 112 -6.95 -18.10 3.88
CA GLY A 112 -6.62 -16.70 3.56
C GLY A 112 -7.80 -15.91 2.97
N LYS A 113 -9.04 -16.05 3.49
CA LYS A 113 -10.25 -15.29 3.10
C LYS A 113 -10.08 -13.76 3.29
N PRO A 114 -10.85 -12.91 2.58
CA PRO A 114 -10.95 -11.49 2.92
C PRO A 114 -11.48 -11.33 4.36
N GLY A 115 -10.66 -10.76 5.24
CA GLY A 115 -10.89 -10.68 6.69
C GLY A 115 -10.15 -11.73 7.52
N GLU A 116 -9.34 -12.60 6.91
CA GLU A 116 -8.46 -13.53 7.61
C GLU A 116 -7.17 -12.78 7.97
N THR A 117 -7.15 -12.25 9.20
CA THR A 117 -5.97 -11.63 9.79
C THR A 117 -4.85 -12.66 9.85
N VAL A 118 -3.66 -12.30 9.35
CA VAL A 118 -2.50 -13.19 9.48
C VAL A 118 -1.98 -13.19 10.91
N SER A 119 -1.36 -14.29 11.32
CA SER A 119 -0.58 -14.28 12.55
C SER A 119 0.60 -13.29 12.43
N VAL A 120 1.07 -12.79 13.57
CA VAL A 120 2.22 -11.87 13.64
C VAL A 120 3.48 -12.52 13.04
N GLU A 121 3.67 -13.82 13.26
CA GLU A 121 4.79 -14.61 12.75
C GLU A 121 4.72 -14.73 11.23
N ARG A 122 3.51 -14.95 10.68
CA ARG A 122 3.33 -14.99 9.24
C ARG A 122 3.58 -13.63 8.59
N ALA A 123 3.08 -12.55 9.20
CA ALA A 123 3.37 -11.19 8.74
C ALA A 123 4.88 -10.89 8.75
N LYS A 124 5.58 -11.26 9.84
CA LYS A 124 7.05 -11.15 9.96
C LYS A 124 7.76 -11.93 8.86
N SER A 125 7.32 -13.16 8.57
CA SER A 125 7.89 -13.98 7.49
C SER A 125 7.71 -13.35 6.10
N ILE A 126 6.57 -12.72 5.81
CA ILE A 126 6.31 -12.09 4.51
C ILE A 126 7.13 -10.81 4.38
N MET A 127 7.02 -9.91 5.36
CA MET A 127 7.63 -8.58 5.32
C MET A 127 9.15 -8.64 5.51
N GLY A 128 9.69 -9.65 6.21
CA GLY A 128 11.12 -9.81 6.45
C GLY A 128 11.67 -8.65 7.28
N ASP A 129 12.74 -8.01 6.79
CA ASP A 129 13.38 -6.86 7.44
C ASP A 129 12.47 -5.62 7.51
N GLU A 130 11.39 -5.58 6.72
CA GLU A 130 10.38 -4.51 6.70
C GLU A 130 9.24 -4.73 7.72
N PHE A 131 9.48 -5.57 8.72
CA PHE A 131 8.55 -5.88 9.79
C PHE A 131 8.98 -5.23 11.11
N PHE A 132 8.18 -4.29 11.61
CA PHE A 132 8.42 -3.58 12.87
C PHE A 132 7.34 -3.91 13.91
N GLY A 133 7.41 -5.13 14.44
CA GLY A 133 6.60 -5.58 15.57
C GLY A 133 7.19 -5.22 16.94
N ALA A 134 6.71 -5.86 18.00
CA ALA A 134 7.03 -5.49 19.38
C ALA A 134 8.53 -5.41 19.69
N GLU A 135 9.35 -6.33 19.18
CA GLU A 135 10.81 -6.33 19.36
C GLU A 135 11.47 -5.06 18.78
N ALA A 136 11.00 -4.61 17.61
CA ALA A 136 11.53 -3.42 16.95
C ALA A 136 11.14 -2.13 17.68
N ILE A 137 9.93 -2.11 18.25
CA ILE A 137 9.43 -0.99 19.06
C ILE A 137 10.17 -0.91 20.40
N ASP A 138 10.41 -2.04 21.05
CA ASP A 138 11.23 -2.11 22.27
C ASP A 138 12.64 -1.60 22.00
N LYS A 139 13.30 -2.08 20.93
CA LYS A 139 14.62 -1.57 20.52
C LYS A 139 14.63 -0.06 20.27
N ALA A 140 13.58 0.48 19.65
CA ALA A 140 13.51 1.90 19.33
C ALA A 140 13.35 2.76 20.59
N PHE A 141 12.47 2.38 21.50
CA PHE A 141 12.03 3.25 22.60
C PHE A 141 12.40 2.77 24.01
N ASP A 142 12.99 1.58 24.16
CA ASP A 142 13.17 0.84 25.43
C ASP A 142 11.84 0.68 26.18
N ILE A 143 10.81 0.23 25.45
CA ILE A 143 9.46 0.05 25.96
C ILE A 143 9.08 -1.42 25.84
N LYS A 144 8.84 -2.04 27.00
CA LYS A 144 8.26 -3.39 27.05
C LYS A 144 6.78 -3.35 26.67
N ILE A 145 6.42 -4.15 25.67
CA ILE A 145 5.05 -4.32 25.19
C ILE A 145 4.52 -5.64 25.73
N LEU A 146 3.34 -5.60 26.35
CA LEU A 146 2.71 -6.83 26.81
C LEU A 146 2.07 -7.53 25.60
N PRO A 147 2.13 -8.87 25.49
CA PRO A 147 1.52 -9.59 24.38
C PRO A 147 0.03 -9.28 24.16
N GLY A 148 -0.71 -8.99 25.24
CA GLY A 148 -2.13 -8.63 25.18
C GLY A 148 -2.42 -7.24 24.57
N ASP A 149 -1.40 -6.38 24.45
CA ASP A 149 -1.51 -5.04 23.86
C ASP A 149 -1.27 -5.06 22.33
N ILE A 150 -0.89 -6.21 21.76
CA ILE A 150 -0.59 -6.34 20.33
C ILE A 150 -1.90 -6.72 19.60
N PRO A 151 -2.48 -5.80 18.80
CA PRO A 151 -3.67 -6.13 18.02
C PRO A 151 -3.35 -7.15 16.92
N PRO A 152 -4.35 -7.88 16.41
CA PRO A 152 -4.17 -8.74 15.24
C PRO A 152 -3.75 -7.91 14.02
N VAL A 153 -2.96 -8.50 13.12
CA VAL A 153 -2.53 -7.83 11.89
C VAL A 153 -3.73 -7.74 10.94
N PRO A 154 -4.20 -6.53 10.56
CA PRO A 154 -5.43 -6.34 9.80
C PRO A 154 -5.23 -6.51 8.27
N PHE A 155 -4.16 -7.17 7.85
CA PHE A 155 -3.79 -7.34 6.45
C PHE A 155 -3.71 -8.82 6.10
N SER A 156 -4.20 -9.16 4.92
CA SER A 156 -4.05 -10.48 4.33
C SER A 156 -2.61 -10.73 3.85
N PRO A 157 -2.20 -12.00 3.61
CA PRO A 157 -0.88 -12.29 3.06
C PRO A 157 -0.60 -11.55 1.75
N LYS A 158 -1.58 -11.50 0.85
CA LYS A 158 -1.47 -10.85 -0.47
C LYS A 158 -1.28 -9.33 -0.35
N GLU A 159 -1.97 -8.69 0.59
CA GLU A 159 -1.79 -7.26 0.86
C GLU A 159 -0.37 -6.97 1.38
N LEU A 160 0.17 -7.84 2.25
CA LEU A 160 1.54 -7.71 2.74
C LEU A 160 2.59 -7.92 1.64
N GLU A 161 2.39 -8.91 0.77
CA GLU A 161 3.26 -9.14 -0.40
C GLU A 161 3.24 -7.93 -1.34
N THR A 162 2.05 -7.43 -1.67
CA THR A 162 1.88 -6.21 -2.48
C THR A 162 2.55 -5.00 -1.83
N ALA A 163 2.37 -4.81 -0.53
CA ALA A 163 2.97 -3.71 0.22
C ALA A 163 4.50 -3.77 0.16
N LYS A 164 5.08 -4.98 0.31
CA LYS A 164 6.52 -5.21 0.18
C LYS A 164 7.03 -4.85 -1.21
N GLU A 165 6.33 -5.27 -2.27
CA GLU A 165 6.66 -4.91 -3.65
C GLU A 165 6.62 -3.39 -3.90
N LEU A 166 5.70 -2.69 -3.22
CA LEU A 166 5.57 -1.24 -3.24
C LEU A 166 6.59 -0.52 -2.34
N GLY A 167 7.54 -1.23 -1.72
CA GLY A 167 8.55 -0.64 -0.84
C GLY A 167 7.96 -0.08 0.45
N GLN A 168 6.88 -0.66 0.94
CA GLN A 168 6.28 -0.33 2.23
C GLN A 168 6.85 -1.19 3.34
N PHE A 169 6.79 -0.68 4.56
CA PHE A 169 7.04 -1.45 5.78
C PHE A 169 5.78 -1.57 6.63
N LEU A 170 5.68 -2.68 7.37
CA LEU A 170 4.62 -2.96 8.32
C LEU A 170 5.10 -2.56 9.72
N ILE A 171 4.38 -1.67 10.39
CA ILE A 171 4.75 -1.17 11.72
C ILE A 171 3.59 -1.26 12.71
N LEU A 172 3.89 -1.77 13.90
CA LEU A 172 3.01 -1.67 15.06
C LEU A 172 3.21 -0.29 15.70
N ARG A 173 2.14 0.50 15.79
CA ARG A 173 2.14 1.76 16.53
C ARG A 173 1.46 1.59 17.88
N LEU A 174 1.96 2.32 18.87
CA LEU A 174 1.40 2.37 20.23
C LEU A 174 1.04 3.81 20.59
N ASP A 175 -0.08 3.98 21.29
CA ASP A 175 -0.52 5.28 21.77
C ASP A 175 0.08 5.64 23.14
N ARG A 176 0.56 4.64 23.90
CA ARG A 176 1.10 4.79 25.26
C ARG A 176 2.08 3.68 25.62
N ASP A 177 2.80 3.90 26.72
CA ASP A 177 3.50 2.87 27.48
C ASP A 177 3.10 2.92 28.97
N SER A 178 3.77 2.15 29.82
CA SER A 178 3.52 2.09 31.27
C SER A 178 3.70 3.43 32.01
N SER A 179 4.47 4.36 31.46
CA SER A 179 4.68 5.73 31.97
C SER A 179 3.76 6.78 31.33
N GLY A 180 2.88 6.39 30.39
CA GLY A 180 1.83 7.25 29.84
C GLY A 180 1.88 7.43 28.31
N PRO A 181 1.19 8.45 27.77
CA PRO A 181 0.99 8.67 26.34
C PRO A 181 2.30 8.88 25.55
N LEU A 182 2.44 8.28 24.37
CA LEU A 182 3.61 8.38 23.48
C LEU A 182 3.54 9.61 22.57
N THR A 183 3.63 10.79 23.17
CA THR A 183 3.68 12.07 22.43
C THR A 183 5.05 12.30 21.79
N MET A 184 5.13 13.22 20.82
CA MET A 184 6.43 13.62 20.25
C MET A 184 7.39 14.15 21.32
N GLN A 185 6.87 14.93 22.28
CA GLN A 185 7.66 15.42 23.40
C GLN A 185 8.24 14.28 24.25
N LYS A 186 7.44 13.24 24.52
CA LYS A 186 7.91 12.08 25.26
C LYS A 186 8.95 11.29 24.46
N MET A 187 8.70 11.03 23.17
CA MET A 187 9.66 10.37 22.29
C MET A 187 11.01 11.11 22.27
N GLN A 188 10.98 12.45 22.23
CA GLN A 188 12.18 13.27 22.39
C GLN A 188 12.93 13.00 23.69
N ARG A 189 12.22 13.03 24.81
CA ARG A 189 12.83 12.81 26.12
C ARG A 189 13.48 11.43 26.25
N ILE A 190 12.86 10.38 25.72
CA ILE A 190 13.33 8.99 25.92
C ILE A 190 14.34 8.53 24.85
N VAL A 191 14.27 9.06 23.62
CA VAL A 191 15.15 8.64 22.51
C VAL A 191 16.40 9.50 22.39
N GLN A 192 16.34 10.80 22.70
CA GLN A 192 17.50 11.70 22.54
C GLN A 192 18.74 11.23 23.32
N PRO A 193 18.67 10.75 24.58
CA PRO A 193 19.85 10.24 25.29
C PRO A 193 20.54 9.06 24.58
N LYS A 194 19.77 8.20 23.90
CA LYS A 194 20.31 7.09 23.09
C LYS A 194 21.04 7.61 21.85
N PHE A 195 20.53 8.66 21.23
CA PHE A 195 21.20 9.30 20.10
C PHE A 195 22.50 9.98 20.55
N ASP A 196 22.49 10.67 21.69
CA ASP A 196 23.66 11.36 22.23
C ASP A 196 24.79 10.38 22.56
N SER A 197 24.47 9.30 23.30
CA SER A 197 25.43 8.25 23.68
C SER A 197 26.08 7.51 22.50
N ARG A 198 25.42 7.52 21.32
CA ARG A 198 25.91 6.87 20.10
C ARG A 198 26.32 7.88 19.02
N SER A 199 26.40 9.17 19.35
CA SER A 199 26.73 10.25 18.42
C SER A 199 25.87 10.27 17.14
N LYS A 200 24.58 9.93 17.26
CA LYS A 200 23.62 9.87 16.13
C LYS A 200 22.93 11.21 15.81
N GLY A 201 23.36 12.29 16.45
CA GLY A 201 22.79 13.64 16.25
C GLY A 201 21.50 13.87 17.03
N LYS A 202 20.63 14.76 16.53
CA LYS A 202 19.35 15.07 17.17
C LYS A 202 18.22 14.21 16.61
N ILE A 203 17.16 14.04 17.39
CA ILE A 203 15.92 13.44 16.88
C ILE A 203 14.97 14.48 16.27
N LEU A 204 14.98 15.72 16.77
CA LEU A 204 14.17 16.85 16.31
C LEU A 204 15.07 18.06 16.11
N TYR A 205 14.88 18.77 14.99
CA TYR A 205 15.74 19.90 14.62
C TYR A 205 15.58 21.09 15.56
N ASP A 206 14.35 21.60 15.70
CA ASP A 206 14.04 22.76 16.53
C ASP A 206 12.62 22.67 17.12
N PRO A 207 12.42 21.87 18.18
CA PRO A 207 11.11 21.71 18.81
C PRO A 207 10.61 22.96 19.52
N SER A 208 11.44 24.00 19.71
CA SER A 208 10.99 25.24 20.35
C SER A 208 9.88 25.93 19.55
N ARG A 209 9.90 25.80 18.21
CA ARG A 209 8.95 26.42 17.25
C ARG A 209 7.53 25.86 17.34
N TYR A 210 7.34 24.70 17.96
CA TYR A 210 6.05 24.01 18.09
C TYR A 210 5.87 23.35 19.47
N SER A 211 6.65 23.79 20.47
CA SER A 211 6.66 23.24 21.82
C SER A 211 5.32 23.29 22.56
N ARG A 212 4.38 24.12 22.09
CA ARG A 212 3.02 24.29 22.64
C ARG A 212 1.92 23.72 21.75
N GLU A 213 2.26 23.14 20.60
CA GLU A 213 1.27 22.58 19.69
C GLU A 213 0.71 21.27 20.24
N ASP A 214 -0.57 21.03 20.01
CA ASP A 214 -1.24 19.80 20.45
C ASP A 214 -0.64 18.56 19.78
N PHE A 215 -0.24 18.66 18.51
CA PHE A 215 0.42 17.55 17.82
C PHE A 215 1.76 17.15 18.46
N PHE A 216 2.40 18.06 19.22
CA PHE A 216 3.67 17.80 19.89
C PHE A 216 3.48 17.30 21.33
N THR A 217 2.50 17.88 22.04
CA THR A 217 2.33 17.71 23.49
C THR A 217 1.21 16.75 23.89
N LYS A 218 0.23 16.50 23.02
CA LYS A 218 -1.00 15.76 23.35
C LYS A 218 -1.30 14.62 22.39
N ASP A 219 -1.12 14.84 21.09
CA ASP A 219 -1.39 13.79 20.10
C ASP A 219 -0.46 12.59 20.32
N VAL A 220 -1.00 11.42 20.05
CA VAL A 220 -0.32 10.13 20.11
C VAL A 220 -0.57 9.34 18.84
N PRO A 221 0.32 8.38 18.47
CA PRO A 221 0.04 7.47 17.40
C PRO A 221 -1.26 6.72 17.66
N LYS A 222 -1.99 6.37 16.61
CA LYS A 222 -3.12 5.44 16.76
C LYS A 222 -2.55 4.05 17.04
N ALA A 223 -3.00 3.39 18.11
CA ALA A 223 -2.54 2.04 18.47
C ALA A 223 -3.11 1.00 17.49
N LYS A 224 -2.30 0.62 16.49
CA LYS A 224 -2.67 -0.32 15.42
C LYS A 224 -1.46 -0.65 14.54
N TRP A 225 -1.64 -1.63 13.67
CA TRP A 225 -0.73 -1.89 12.55
C TRP A 225 -0.96 -0.87 11.42
N ALA A 226 0.11 -0.52 10.71
CA ALA A 226 0.05 0.31 9.52
C ALA A 226 1.08 -0.17 8.47
N LEU A 227 0.73 -0.09 7.20
CA LEU A 227 1.67 -0.20 6.08
C LEU A 227 2.03 1.21 5.59
N VAL A 228 3.33 1.51 5.57
CA VAL A 228 3.84 2.86 5.34
C VAL A 228 4.88 2.86 4.22
N THR A 229 4.76 3.77 3.27
CA THR A 229 5.81 3.93 2.22
C THR A 229 7.07 4.54 2.82
N LYS A 230 8.24 3.98 2.48
CA LYS A 230 9.55 4.54 2.90
C LYS A 230 9.80 5.93 2.32
N GLU A 231 9.38 6.12 1.08
CA GLU A 231 9.49 7.35 0.32
C GLU A 231 8.12 7.97 0.08
N VAL A 232 8.10 9.24 -0.35
CA VAL A 232 6.87 9.87 -0.85
C VAL A 232 6.39 9.13 -2.11
N ILE A 233 5.07 8.98 -2.27
CA ILE A 233 4.51 8.28 -3.43
C ILE A 233 4.90 8.99 -4.74
N PRO A 234 5.06 8.26 -5.85
CA PRO A 234 5.41 8.84 -7.14
C PRO A 234 4.49 9.99 -7.53
N ASN A 235 5.05 10.99 -8.20
CA ASN A 235 4.34 12.18 -8.70
C ASN A 235 3.66 13.06 -7.64
N SER A 236 3.91 12.86 -6.33
CA SER A 236 3.34 13.72 -5.27
C SER A 236 4.12 15.01 -4.99
N THR A 237 5.39 15.08 -5.39
CA THR A 237 6.20 16.31 -5.27
C THR A 237 5.80 17.37 -6.27
N ASN A 238 6.16 18.64 -6.03
CA ASN A 238 5.74 19.78 -6.87
C ASN A 238 4.20 19.87 -7.01
N LYS A 239 3.47 19.40 -6.00
CA LYS A 239 2.01 19.49 -5.93
C LYS A 239 1.61 20.08 -4.59
N ASN A 240 0.56 20.89 -4.63
CA ASN A 240 -0.11 21.40 -3.44
C ASN A 240 -0.88 20.28 -2.74
N TYR A 241 -1.40 20.55 -1.53
CA TYR A 241 -2.02 19.51 -0.71
C TYR A 241 -3.27 18.89 -1.38
N LEU A 242 -4.06 19.69 -2.10
CA LEU A 242 -5.23 19.21 -2.85
C LEU A 242 -4.81 18.24 -3.95
N ASN A 243 -3.81 18.60 -4.75
CA ASN A 243 -3.30 17.77 -5.83
C ASN A 243 -2.61 16.50 -5.31
N GLN A 244 -1.87 16.58 -4.20
CA GLN A 244 -1.37 15.36 -3.54
C GLN A 244 -2.49 14.44 -3.05
N THR A 245 -3.63 14.99 -2.62
CA THR A 245 -4.79 14.18 -2.24
C THR A 245 -5.34 13.39 -3.45
N GLN A 246 -5.28 13.96 -4.66
CA GLN A 246 -5.55 13.20 -5.88
C GLN A 246 -4.54 12.08 -6.10
N GLU A 247 -3.24 12.36 -5.94
CA GLU A 247 -2.21 11.33 -6.11
C GLU A 247 -2.40 10.16 -5.15
N ILE A 248 -2.86 10.41 -3.92
CA ILE A 248 -3.24 9.36 -2.98
C ILE A 248 -4.40 8.53 -3.56
N ALA A 249 -5.47 9.17 -4.02
CA ALA A 249 -6.63 8.48 -4.59
C ALA A 249 -6.23 7.59 -5.78
N ASP A 250 -5.37 8.12 -6.65
CA ASP A 250 -4.89 7.41 -7.84
C ASP A 250 -3.92 6.28 -7.47
N TYR A 251 -3.03 6.49 -6.49
CA TYR A 251 -2.10 5.47 -6.00
C TYR A 251 -2.85 4.32 -5.34
N LEU A 252 -3.90 4.59 -4.55
CA LEU A 252 -4.75 3.55 -3.98
C LEU A 252 -5.41 2.69 -5.06
N LYS A 253 -6.03 3.32 -6.07
CA LYS A 253 -6.72 2.62 -7.16
C LYS A 253 -5.77 1.82 -8.05
N ASN A 254 -4.65 2.42 -8.42
CA ASN A 254 -3.81 1.95 -9.50
C ASN A 254 -2.60 1.12 -9.03
N GLN A 255 -2.21 1.24 -7.76
CA GLN A 255 -1.05 0.54 -7.19
C GLN A 255 -1.47 -0.37 -6.04
N VAL A 256 -2.01 0.19 -4.95
CA VAL A 256 -2.32 -0.58 -3.73
C VAL A 256 -3.39 -1.64 -3.96
N PHE A 257 -4.49 -1.28 -4.62
CA PHE A 257 -5.61 -2.18 -4.91
C PHE A 257 -5.71 -2.51 -6.40
N ARG A 258 -4.56 -2.51 -7.10
CA ARG A 258 -4.51 -2.75 -8.54
C ARG A 258 -5.14 -4.10 -8.90
N GLY A 259 -6.13 -4.09 -9.79
CA GLY A 259 -6.82 -5.30 -10.23
C GLY A 259 -7.70 -5.97 -9.16
N GLY A 260 -7.87 -5.33 -8.01
CA GLY A 260 -8.73 -5.78 -6.91
C GLY A 260 -9.93 -4.87 -6.69
N ILE A 261 -10.76 -5.23 -5.72
CA ILE A 261 -11.86 -4.39 -5.26
C ILE A 261 -11.28 -3.41 -4.23
N LEU A 262 -11.32 -2.10 -4.55
CA LEU A 262 -11.01 -1.05 -3.58
C LEU A 262 -11.95 -1.19 -2.37
N PRO A 263 -11.48 -1.27 -1.12
CA PRO A 263 -12.37 -1.39 0.03
C PRO A 263 -13.36 -0.23 0.12
N LYS A 264 -14.56 -0.50 0.65
CA LYS A 264 -15.69 0.43 0.64
C LYS A 264 -15.34 1.77 1.30
N GLU A 265 -14.59 1.73 2.39
CA GLU A 265 -14.16 2.91 3.14
C GLU A 265 -13.29 3.84 2.27
N TYR A 266 -12.39 3.28 1.45
CA TYR A 266 -11.59 4.05 0.50
C TYR A 266 -12.43 4.53 -0.69
N GLN A 267 -13.36 3.73 -1.20
CA GLN A 267 -14.29 4.18 -2.24
C GLN A 267 -15.09 5.40 -1.79
N GLU A 268 -15.68 5.34 -0.60
CA GLU A 268 -16.47 6.44 -0.01
C GLU A 268 -15.60 7.67 0.25
N ALA A 269 -14.39 7.50 0.79
CA ALA A 269 -13.47 8.59 1.06
C ALA A 269 -13.00 9.29 -0.24
N ILE A 270 -12.77 8.52 -1.31
CA ILE A 270 -12.42 9.08 -2.62
C ILE A 270 -13.64 9.77 -3.25
N ALA A 271 -14.83 9.18 -3.17
CA ALA A 271 -16.04 9.81 -3.69
C ALA A 271 -16.35 11.15 -2.98
N GLU A 272 -16.19 11.19 -1.64
CA GLU A 272 -16.27 12.43 -0.86
C GLU A 272 -15.28 13.47 -1.37
N PHE A 273 -14.01 13.08 -1.55
CA PHE A 273 -12.97 13.95 -2.06
C PHE A 273 -13.31 14.52 -3.44
N GLU A 274 -13.65 13.67 -4.41
CA GLU A 274 -13.96 14.09 -5.78
C GLU A 274 -15.17 15.04 -5.82
N SER A 275 -16.19 14.80 -4.97
CA SER A 275 -17.37 15.67 -4.89
C SER A 275 -17.05 17.08 -4.36
N GLN A 276 -16.04 17.20 -3.49
CA GLN A 276 -15.63 18.47 -2.88
C GLN A 276 -14.47 19.15 -3.59
N LYS A 277 -13.76 18.43 -4.47
CA LYS A 277 -12.50 18.87 -5.10
C LYS A 277 -12.61 20.23 -5.77
N LYS A 278 -13.67 20.45 -6.57
CA LYS A 278 -13.89 21.73 -7.25
C LYS A 278 -14.09 22.88 -6.26
N ALA A 279 -14.98 22.69 -5.27
CA ALA A 279 -15.25 23.71 -4.27
C ALA A 279 -14.00 24.04 -3.44
N ILE A 280 -13.18 23.05 -3.09
CA ILE A 280 -11.91 23.28 -2.39
C ILE A 280 -10.91 24.03 -3.30
N SER A 281 -10.84 23.67 -4.59
CA SER A 281 -10.01 24.38 -5.56
C SER A 281 -10.38 25.85 -5.69
N ASP A 282 -11.68 26.17 -5.69
CA ASP A 282 -12.17 27.56 -5.77
C ASP A 282 -11.80 28.35 -4.50
N ILE A 283 -11.83 27.72 -3.32
CA ILE A 283 -11.40 28.33 -2.06
C ILE A 283 -9.88 28.56 -2.05
N ILE A 284 -9.11 27.60 -2.56
CA ILE A 284 -7.64 27.69 -2.67
C ILE A 284 -7.19 28.87 -3.54
N ALA A 285 -7.96 29.22 -4.57
CA ALA A 285 -7.66 30.35 -5.45
C ALA A 285 -7.80 31.72 -4.75
N ASP A 286 -8.42 31.77 -3.57
CA ASP A 286 -8.60 32.98 -2.77
C ASP A 286 -7.66 32.96 -1.55
N GLU A 287 -6.60 33.78 -1.60
CA GLU A 287 -5.59 33.85 -0.54
C GLU A 287 -6.17 34.18 0.85
N SER A 288 -7.31 34.88 0.91
CA SER A 288 -7.97 35.21 2.17
C SER A 288 -8.63 34.00 2.84
N LYS A 289 -8.83 32.90 2.11
CA LYS A 289 -9.52 31.68 2.56
C LYS A 289 -8.60 30.46 2.71
N LEU A 290 -7.29 30.67 2.74
CA LEU A 290 -6.32 29.57 2.85
C LEU A 290 -6.49 28.73 4.13
N ARG A 291 -6.98 29.35 5.21
CA ARG A 291 -7.33 28.64 6.44
C ARG A 291 -8.53 27.72 6.23
N ASP A 292 -9.60 28.22 5.62
CA ASP A 292 -10.80 27.42 5.32
C ASP A 292 -10.48 26.26 4.35
N ALA A 293 -9.59 26.49 3.38
CA ALA A 293 -9.07 25.45 2.51
C ALA A 293 -8.32 24.37 3.30
N ALA A 294 -7.43 24.77 4.22
CA ALA A 294 -6.69 23.85 5.06
C ALA A 294 -7.63 23.04 5.97
N ASP A 295 -8.63 23.68 6.58
CA ASP A 295 -9.63 23.03 7.44
C ASP A 295 -10.42 21.97 6.66
N LYS A 296 -10.89 22.33 5.45
CA LYS A 296 -11.59 21.37 4.57
C LYS A 296 -10.70 20.22 4.15
N LEU A 297 -9.46 20.49 3.74
CA LEU A 297 -8.52 19.48 3.28
C LEU A 297 -8.11 18.50 4.41
N ALA A 298 -7.88 19.00 5.62
CA ALA A 298 -7.60 18.18 6.80
C ALA A 298 -8.83 17.39 7.25
N ALA A 299 -10.04 17.91 6.99
CA ALA A 299 -11.29 17.24 7.33
C ALA A 299 -11.62 16.04 6.43
N LEU A 300 -11.12 16.01 5.17
CA LEU A 300 -11.38 14.94 4.20
C LEU A 300 -11.06 13.55 4.78
N LYS A 301 -11.99 12.62 4.65
CA LYS A 301 -11.80 11.23 5.11
C LYS A 301 -10.54 10.60 4.52
N LEU A 302 -10.31 10.81 3.22
CA LEU A 302 -9.15 10.24 2.52
C LEU A 302 -7.84 10.65 3.21
N ASN A 303 -7.66 11.94 3.51
CA ASN A 303 -6.47 12.44 4.17
C ASN A 303 -6.31 11.92 5.61
N LYS A 304 -7.42 11.83 6.37
CA LYS A 304 -7.40 11.26 7.74
C LYS A 304 -7.04 9.79 7.80
N MET A 305 -7.34 9.05 6.73
CA MET A 305 -7.11 7.61 6.63
C MET A 305 -5.71 7.26 6.11
N THR A 306 -5.16 8.10 5.22
CA THR A 306 -3.99 7.73 4.40
C THR A 306 -2.73 8.54 4.70
N ARG A 307 -2.84 9.66 5.40
CA ARG A 307 -1.69 10.45 5.84
C ARG A 307 -1.41 10.19 7.31
N GLN A 308 -0.14 10.03 7.63
CA GLN A 308 0.34 10.04 9.01
C GLN A 308 -0.06 11.36 9.68
N THR A 309 -0.31 11.32 10.99
CA THR A 309 -0.19 12.50 11.85
C THR A 309 1.29 12.84 12.08
N PRO A 310 1.64 14.04 12.57
CA PRO A 310 3.03 14.40 12.86
C PRO A 310 3.71 13.45 13.86
N VAL A 311 2.97 13.00 14.87
CA VAL A 311 3.47 12.04 15.87
C VAL A 311 3.71 10.66 15.26
N GLU A 312 2.85 10.19 14.35
CA GLU A 312 3.07 8.94 13.62
C GLU A 312 4.26 9.03 12.66
N ALA A 313 4.39 10.15 11.93
CA ALA A 313 5.54 10.36 11.05
C ALA A 313 6.86 10.34 11.84
N LEU A 314 6.93 11.02 13.00
CA LEU A 314 8.10 10.96 13.87
C LEU A 314 8.33 9.54 14.42
N TYR A 315 7.28 8.88 14.90
CA TYR A 315 7.36 7.52 15.43
C TYR A 315 7.99 6.56 14.41
N ASP A 316 7.45 6.57 13.20
CA ASP A 316 7.86 5.64 12.14
C ASP A 316 9.32 5.86 11.73
N VAL A 317 9.76 7.12 11.54
CA VAL A 317 11.16 7.39 11.17
C VAL A 317 12.15 7.03 12.28
N LEU A 318 11.77 7.19 13.56
CA LEU A 318 12.62 6.80 14.69
C LEU A 318 12.74 5.28 14.82
N VAL A 319 11.63 4.56 14.67
CA VAL A 319 11.63 3.09 14.69
C VAL A 319 12.49 2.57 13.55
N TYR A 320 12.28 3.06 12.33
CA TYR A 320 13.04 2.61 11.18
C TYR A 320 14.54 2.87 11.36
N PHE A 321 14.93 4.07 11.78
CA PHE A 321 16.33 4.42 12.00
C PHE A 321 17.00 3.63 13.12
N GLN A 322 16.33 3.37 14.24
CA GLN A 322 16.91 2.58 15.32
C GLN A 322 17.10 1.10 14.95
N ASN A 323 16.34 0.63 13.95
CA ASN A 323 16.42 -0.74 13.48
C ASN A 323 17.41 -0.94 12.33
N HIS A 324 17.54 0.03 11.41
CA HIS A 324 18.34 -0.07 10.18
C HIS A 324 19.48 0.93 10.05
N ASP A 325 19.60 1.91 10.95
CA ASP A 325 20.55 3.04 10.84
C ASP A 325 20.39 3.88 9.56
N GLN A 326 19.21 3.81 8.93
CA GLN A 326 18.86 4.55 7.72
C GLN A 326 17.85 5.65 8.05
N ARG A 327 18.10 6.87 7.58
CA ARG A 327 17.19 8.01 7.76
C ARG A 327 16.18 8.07 6.62
N LEU A 328 14.92 7.81 6.94
CA LEU A 328 13.83 8.05 5.99
C LEU A 328 13.62 9.57 5.81
N LEU A 329 13.22 9.98 4.60
CA LEU A 329 12.93 11.38 4.27
C LEU A 329 14.10 12.35 4.45
N GLU A 330 15.36 11.92 4.30
CA GLU A 330 16.55 12.77 4.51
C GLU A 330 16.52 14.06 3.66
N GLY A 331 16.05 13.96 2.42
CA GLY A 331 15.89 15.09 1.48
C GLY A 331 14.45 15.39 1.09
N ARG A 332 13.46 14.95 1.89
CA ARG A 332 12.04 15.06 1.57
C ARG A 332 11.21 15.44 2.79
N TYR A 333 10.01 15.94 2.55
CA TYR A 333 8.97 16.15 3.53
C TYR A 333 7.71 15.40 3.11
N THR A 334 6.97 14.91 4.11
CA THR A 334 5.61 14.41 3.93
C THR A 334 4.62 15.38 4.55
N TRP A 335 3.59 15.73 3.79
CA TRP A 335 2.43 16.43 4.32
C TRP A 335 1.59 15.49 5.21
N THR A 336 1.38 15.89 6.46
CA THR A 336 0.60 15.10 7.44
C THR A 336 -0.90 15.42 7.39
N SER A 337 -1.71 14.65 8.09
CA SER A 337 -3.17 14.88 8.23
C SER A 337 -3.55 16.00 9.21
N LYS A 338 -2.58 16.64 9.88
CA LYS A 338 -2.86 17.61 10.95
C LYS A 338 -2.55 19.04 10.55
N GLN A 339 -3.28 19.94 11.20
CA GLN A 339 -3.02 21.37 11.20
C GLN A 339 -2.38 21.78 12.53
N SER A 340 -1.66 22.89 12.45
CA SER A 340 -1.22 23.67 13.60
C SER A 340 -2.36 24.48 14.20
N SER A 341 -2.15 25.00 15.41
CA SER A 341 -3.05 25.95 16.07
C SER A 341 -3.35 27.22 15.24
N LEU A 342 -2.46 27.58 14.30
CA LEU A 342 -2.62 28.71 13.39
C LEU A 342 -3.36 28.34 12.08
N GLY A 343 -3.81 27.09 11.93
CA GLY A 343 -4.58 26.63 10.76
C GLY A 343 -3.73 26.22 9.55
N SER A 344 -2.41 26.38 9.60
CA SER A 344 -1.50 25.84 8.58
C SER A 344 -1.37 24.33 8.73
N LEU A 345 -1.28 23.61 7.61
CA LEU A 345 -1.02 22.17 7.60
C LEU A 345 0.39 21.90 8.13
N VAL A 346 0.64 20.72 8.70
CA VAL A 346 1.96 20.33 9.26
C VAL A 346 2.68 19.33 8.36
N GLU A 347 3.95 19.60 8.06
CA GLU A 347 4.84 18.70 7.32
C GLU A 347 5.96 18.18 8.22
N VAL A 348 6.40 16.94 7.97
CA VAL A 348 7.48 16.27 8.72
C VAL A 348 8.47 15.66 7.75
N GLY A 349 9.77 15.79 8.02
CA GLY A 349 10.80 15.16 7.19
C GLY A 349 12.17 15.79 7.37
N ARG A 350 12.97 15.79 6.30
CA ARG A 350 14.36 16.23 6.24
C ARG A 350 15.16 15.65 7.40
N PHE A 351 15.04 14.34 7.61
CA PHE A 351 15.71 13.68 8.72
C PHE A 351 17.20 13.55 8.45
N VAL A 352 17.97 14.49 8.98
CA VAL A 352 19.45 14.51 8.90
C VAL A 352 20.05 14.40 10.30
N SER A 353 21.38 14.49 10.43
CA SER A 353 22.07 14.52 11.74
C SER A 353 21.61 15.65 12.66
N LEU A 354 21.09 16.75 12.09
CA LEU A 354 20.50 17.84 12.86
C LEU A 354 19.09 17.55 13.38
N GLY A 355 18.49 16.39 13.06
CA GLY A 355 17.16 15.95 13.51
C GLY A 355 16.08 16.07 12.44
N VAL A 356 14.91 15.50 12.73
CA VAL A 356 13.71 15.61 11.90
C VAL A 356 13.20 17.04 11.98
N ASN A 357 12.93 17.66 10.84
CA ASN A 357 12.30 18.97 10.77
C ASN A 357 10.77 18.83 10.72
N VAL A 358 10.09 19.74 11.40
CA VAL A 358 8.64 19.85 11.46
C VAL A 358 8.29 21.30 11.18
N ASP A 359 7.58 21.55 10.09
CA ASP A 359 7.21 22.89 9.67
C ASP A 359 5.72 22.98 9.32
N ARG A 360 5.28 24.19 9.00
CA ARG A 360 3.88 24.53 8.74
C ARG A 360 3.78 25.39 7.49
N TRP A 361 2.90 25.00 6.58
CA TRP A 361 2.62 25.79 5.37
C TRP A 361 1.13 25.86 5.06
N ASN A 362 0.81 26.83 4.21
CA ASN A 362 -0.51 26.93 3.60
C ASN A 362 -0.74 25.76 2.62
N PRO A 363 -2.01 25.40 2.34
CA PRO A 363 -2.34 24.27 1.47
C PRO A 363 -1.90 24.45 0.01
N VAL A 364 -1.54 25.66 -0.41
CA VAL A 364 -1.14 25.99 -1.79
C VAL A 364 0.35 25.80 -2.04
N ARG A 365 1.17 25.68 -0.98
CA ARG A 365 2.60 25.41 -1.10
C ARG A 365 2.83 24.18 -1.96
N SER A 366 3.66 24.36 -2.97
CA SER A 366 4.14 23.33 -3.87
C SER A 366 5.66 23.41 -3.92
N ASP A 367 6.34 22.30 -3.63
CA ASP A 367 7.80 22.25 -3.52
C ASP A 367 8.32 20.89 -4.01
N GLY A 368 9.51 20.87 -4.62
CA GLY A 368 10.12 19.65 -5.14
C GLY A 368 10.56 18.67 -4.06
N LEU A 369 10.72 19.13 -2.82
CA LEU A 369 11.05 18.30 -1.67
C LEU A 369 9.81 17.83 -0.90
N LEU A 370 8.63 18.39 -1.19
CA LEU A 370 7.40 18.15 -0.43
C LEU A 370 6.45 17.23 -1.17
N GLY A 371 6.23 16.03 -0.64
CA GLY A 371 5.32 15.02 -1.18
C GLY A 371 4.40 14.45 -0.11
N VAL A 372 3.94 13.21 -0.30
CA VAL A 372 3.18 12.46 0.70
C VAL A 372 3.65 11.02 0.80
N CYS A 373 3.98 10.59 2.01
CA CYS A 373 4.06 9.16 2.34
C CYS A 373 2.66 8.61 2.59
N LEU A 374 2.37 7.45 2.00
CA LEU A 374 1.12 6.76 2.23
C LEU A 374 1.24 5.94 3.51
N SER A 375 0.23 6.00 4.38
CA SER A 375 0.07 5.17 5.57
C SER A 375 -1.33 4.57 5.55
N VAL A 376 -1.45 3.30 5.19
CA VAL A 376 -2.73 2.57 5.21
C VAL A 376 -2.81 1.66 6.44
N VAL A 377 -4.03 1.46 6.93
CA VAL A 377 -4.34 0.86 8.24
C VAL A 377 -5.53 -0.05 8.19
#